data_AF-A0A957DMN2-F1
#
_entry.id   AF-A0A957DMN2-F1
#
_cell.length_a   1.000
_cell.length_b   1.000
_cell.length_c   1.000
_cell.angle_alpha   90.00
_cell.angle_beta   90.00
_cell.angle_gamma   90.00
#
_symmetry.space_group_name_H-M   'P 1'
#
loop_
_entity.id
_entity.type
_entity.pdbx_description
1 polymer ?
#
loop_
_entity_poly.entity_id
_entity_poly.type
_entity_poly.pdbx_seq_one_letter_code
_entity_poly.pdbx_strand_id
1 'polypeptide(L)'
;MASIAAPRPQDQTQFRTCPVTALRVDLAAEKLIIANAVAAVVFLSIGGLFALLLALTRWQAIHLLPPDWFYRILTAHGFDMLVCWIVFFEVAGLYFGSAVMLNARMVLPKVGWAAFILMAGGALMTNVIVLLGKADVLFTAYVPLKAHPLFYLG
;
A
#
# COMPACT_ATOMS: atom_id res chain seq x y z
N MET A 1 48.66 -19.92 -6.41
CA MET A 1 47.93 -19.58 -5.17
C MET A 1 46.56 -19.05 -5.56
N ALA A 2 45.54 -19.92 -5.55
CA ALA A 2 44.16 -19.50 -5.80
C ALA A 2 43.61 -18.90 -4.51
N SER A 3 43.25 -17.61 -4.55
CA SER A 3 42.57 -16.94 -3.46
C SER A 3 41.20 -17.59 -3.25
N ILE A 4 41.03 -18.29 -2.13
CA ILE A 4 39.71 -18.70 -1.64
C ILE A 4 39.01 -17.41 -1.22
N ALA A 5 38.14 -16.89 -2.08
CA ALA A 5 37.31 -15.76 -1.74
C ALA A 5 36.49 -16.12 -0.48
N ALA A 6 36.69 -15.38 0.60
CA ALA A 6 35.91 -15.52 1.82
C ALA A 6 34.41 -15.42 1.47
N PRO A 7 33.54 -16.28 2.03
CA PRO A 7 32.11 -16.17 1.83
C PRO A 7 31.68 -14.75 2.25
N ARG A 8 31.20 -13.96 1.30
CA ARG A 8 30.53 -12.69 1.63
C ARG A 8 29.36 -13.02 2.57
N PRO A 9 29.05 -12.18 3.56
CA PRO A 9 27.90 -12.36 4.44
C PRO A 9 26.60 -12.15 3.64
N GLN A 10 26.29 -13.10 2.76
CA GLN A 10 24.94 -13.36 2.30
C GLN A 10 24.30 -14.12 3.45
N ASP A 11 23.75 -13.35 4.39
CA ASP A 11 22.88 -13.83 5.46
C ASP A 11 21.96 -14.92 4.88
N GLN A 12 22.02 -16.11 5.48
CA GLN A 12 21.57 -17.37 4.88
C GLN A 12 20.19 -17.19 4.26
N THR A 13 20.09 -17.26 2.92
CA THR A 13 18.80 -17.17 2.24
C THR A 13 17.95 -18.38 2.64
N GLN A 14 16.98 -18.16 3.53
CA GLN A 14 16.14 -19.22 4.07
C GLN A 14 14.91 -19.40 3.19
N PHE A 15 14.70 -20.64 2.75
CA PHE A 15 13.52 -21.03 2.00
C PHE A 15 12.68 -22.00 2.82
N ARG A 16 11.35 -21.88 2.71
CA ARG A 16 10.41 -22.93 3.10
C ARG A 16 9.71 -23.51 1.87
N THR A 17 9.24 -24.74 1.96
CA THR A 17 8.37 -25.33 0.95
C THR A 17 6.92 -25.15 1.39
N CYS A 18 6.07 -24.61 0.51
CA CYS A 18 4.66 -24.49 0.79
C CYS A 18 4.00 -25.88 0.78
N PRO A 19 3.28 -26.31 1.84
CA PRO A 19 2.69 -27.64 1.88
C PRO A 19 1.53 -27.82 0.89
N VAL A 20 0.91 -26.72 0.45
CA VAL A 20 -0.24 -26.76 -0.47
C VAL A 20 0.20 -26.69 -1.93
N THR A 21 1.10 -25.75 -2.25
CA THR A 21 1.50 -25.49 -3.64
C THR A 21 2.83 -26.14 -4.02
N ALA A 22 3.54 -26.75 -3.06
CA ALA A 22 4.90 -27.30 -3.21
C ALA A 22 5.97 -26.28 -3.69
N LEU A 23 5.63 -24.99 -3.77
CA LEU A 23 6.54 -23.93 -4.19
C LEU A 23 7.59 -23.65 -3.12
N ARG A 24 8.80 -23.32 -3.56
CA ARG A 24 9.86 -22.79 -2.69
C ARG A 24 9.62 -21.30 -2.46
N VAL A 25 9.58 -20.92 -1.20
CA VAL A 25 9.25 -19.56 -0.76
C VAL A 25 10.44 -19.01 0.03
N ASP A 26 11.05 -17.94 -0.47
CA ASP A 26 12.05 -17.18 0.27
C ASP A 26 11.37 -16.44 1.43
N LEU A 27 11.87 -16.63 2.66
CA LEU A 27 11.23 -16.08 3.86
C LEU A 27 11.30 -14.55 3.92
N ALA A 28 12.30 -13.92 3.29
CA ALA A 28 12.40 -12.48 3.27
C ALA A 28 11.37 -11.86 2.31
N ALA A 29 11.20 -12.45 1.12
CA ALA A 29 10.11 -12.11 0.21
C ALA A 29 8.74 -12.33 0.87
N GLU A 30 8.53 -13.46 1.54
CA GLU A 30 7.27 -13.77 2.21
C GLU A 30 6.84 -12.70 3.20
N LYS A 31 7.74 -12.21 4.05
CA LYS A 31 7.41 -11.15 5.02
C LYS A 31 6.99 -9.86 4.34
N LEU A 32 7.65 -9.48 3.25
CA LEU A 32 7.30 -8.28 2.47
C LEU A 32 5.97 -8.46 1.72
N ILE A 33 5.71 -9.65 1.17
CA ILE A 33 4.42 -9.99 0.54
C ILE A 33 3.30 -9.83 1.57
N ILE A 34 3.45 -10.41 2.76
CA ILE A 34 2.44 -10.33 3.82
C ILE A 34 2.24 -8.88 4.28
N ALA A 35 3.31 -8.13 4.52
CA ALA A 35 3.21 -6.74 4.95
C ALA A 35 2.42 -5.87 3.96
N ASN A 36 2.74 -5.98 2.67
CA ASN A 36 2.04 -5.26 1.62
C ASN A 36 0.60 -5.75 1.42
N ALA A 37 0.37 -7.07 1.44
CA ALA A 37 -0.98 -7.63 1.30
C ALA A 37 -1.90 -7.23 2.45
N VAL A 38 -1.39 -7.21 3.70
CA VAL A 38 -2.15 -6.75 4.86
C VAL A 38 -2.45 -5.26 4.75
N ALA A 39 -1.46 -4.43 4.40
CA ALA A 39 -1.67 -3.00 4.18
C ALA A 39 -2.74 -2.74 3.11
N ALA A 40 -2.69 -3.48 2.00
CA ALA A 40 -3.70 -3.41 0.95
C ALA A 40 -5.12 -3.70 1.46
N VAL A 41 -5.30 -4.77 2.24
CA VAL A 41 -6.61 -5.11 2.83
C VAL A 41 -7.08 -4.04 3.81
N VAL A 42 -6.17 -3.45 4.59
CA VAL A 42 -6.50 -2.35 5.52
C VAL A 42 -7.01 -1.13 4.75
N PHE A 43 -6.28 -0.66 3.74
CA PHE A 43 -6.71 0.47 2.91
C PHE A 43 -7.98 0.18 2.12
N LEU A 44 -8.15 -1.05 1.62
CA LEU A 44 -9.39 -1.49 0.98
C LEU A 44 -10.57 -1.41 1.95
N SER A 45 -10.37 -1.80 3.21
CA SER A 45 -11.42 -1.76 4.23
C SER A 45 -11.79 -0.33 4.61
N ILE A 46 -10.80 0.55 4.76
CA ILE A 46 -11.02 1.98 5.06
C ILE A 46 -11.70 2.67 3.88
N GLY A 47 -11.16 2.51 2.66
CA GLY A 47 -11.74 3.05 1.43
C GLY A 47 -13.16 2.50 1.18
N GLY A 48 -13.40 1.21 1.43
CA GLY A 48 -14.71 0.58 1.35
C GLY A 48 -15.72 1.13 2.36
N LEU A 49 -15.29 1.39 3.60
CA LEU A 49 -16.12 2.07 4.61
C LEU A 49 -16.52 3.46 4.14
N PHE A 50 -15.58 4.24 3.60
CA PHE A 50 -15.88 5.55 3.03
C PHE A 50 -16.86 5.46 1.85
N ALA A 51 -16.76 4.43 1.01
CA ALA A 51 -17.71 4.18 -0.06
C ALA A 51 -19.15 4.00 0.47
N LEU A 52 -19.32 3.26 1.56
CA LEU A 52 -20.62 3.07 2.21
C LEU A 52 -21.18 4.39 2.75
N LEU A 53 -20.35 5.22 3.41
CA LEU A 53 -20.78 6.53 3.90
C LEU A 53 -21.22 7.46 2.75
N LEU A 54 -20.49 7.44 1.63
CA LEU A 54 -20.83 8.22 0.44
C LEU A 54 -22.14 7.72 -0.19
N ALA A 55 -22.29 6.41 -0.36
CA ALA A 55 -23.50 5.80 -0.92
C ALA A 55 -24.74 6.11 -0.07
N LEU A 56 -24.62 5.95 1.26
CA LEU A 56 -25.67 6.27 2.21
C LEU A 56 -25.98 7.76 2.29
N THR A 57 -25.06 8.66 1.93
CA THR A 57 -25.34 10.11 1.85
C THR A 57 -26.00 10.50 0.52
N ARG A 58 -25.77 9.73 -0.55
CA ARG A 58 -26.39 9.95 -1.87
C ARG A 58 -27.80 9.35 -1.98
N TRP A 59 -28.22 8.55 -1.01
CA TRP A 59 -29.55 7.95 -1.00
C TRP A 59 -30.59 8.99 -0.58
N GLN A 60 -31.64 9.21 -1.37
CA GLN A 60 -32.71 10.16 -1.05
C GLN A 60 -33.36 10.03 0.35
N ALA A 61 -33.33 8.85 0.97
CA ALA A 61 -33.89 8.65 2.31
C ALA A 61 -32.90 8.95 3.44
N ILE A 62 -31.59 8.86 3.19
CA ILE A 62 -30.54 8.92 4.20
C ILE A 62 -29.49 9.95 3.75
N HIS A 63 -29.14 10.88 4.63
CA HIS A 63 -28.15 11.92 4.32
C HIS A 63 -27.18 12.05 5.49
N LEU A 64 -26.28 11.06 5.65
CA LEU A 64 -25.43 10.93 6.84
C LEU A 64 -24.38 12.04 6.98
N LEU A 65 -23.78 12.47 5.87
CA LEU A 65 -22.66 13.40 5.91
C LEU A 65 -23.10 14.82 5.49
N PRO A 66 -22.65 15.86 6.22
CA PRO A 66 -22.75 17.23 5.72
C PRO A 66 -21.80 17.44 4.51
N PRO A 67 -22.00 18.50 3.70
CA PRO A 67 -21.27 18.68 2.44
C PRO A 67 -19.74 18.71 2.58
N ASP A 68 -19.20 19.34 3.62
CA ASP A 68 -17.77 19.41 3.90
C ASP A 68 -17.17 18.01 4.12
N TRP A 69 -17.83 17.19 4.94
CA TRP A 69 -17.42 15.81 5.16
C TRP A 69 -17.64 14.91 3.95
N PHE A 70 -18.66 15.17 3.13
CA PHE A 70 -18.90 14.43 1.90
C PHE A 70 -17.70 14.54 0.95
N TYR A 71 -17.22 15.76 0.66
CA TYR A 71 -16.08 15.94 -0.25
C TYR A 71 -14.74 15.50 0.37
N ARG A 72 -14.59 15.65 1.69
CA ARG A 72 -13.42 15.14 2.43
C ARG A 72 -13.31 13.61 2.33
N ILE A 73 -14.39 12.91 2.67
CA ILE A 73 -14.45 11.45 2.60
C ILE A 73 -14.40 10.97 1.15
N LEU A 74 -14.96 11.71 0.19
CA LEU A 74 -14.83 11.40 -1.23
C LEU A 74 -13.37 11.44 -1.69
N THR A 75 -12.59 12.40 -1.21
CA THR A 75 -11.15 12.47 -1.49
C THR A 75 -10.43 11.27 -0.86
N ALA A 76 -10.67 11.00 0.43
CA ALA A 76 -10.05 9.88 1.14
C ALA A 76 -10.40 8.53 0.50
N HIS A 77 -11.68 8.31 0.15
CA HIS A 77 -12.15 7.13 -0.56
C HIS A 77 -11.41 6.90 -1.88
N GLY A 78 -11.36 7.93 -2.73
CA GLY A 78 -10.70 7.83 -4.02
C GLY A 78 -9.21 7.52 -3.89
N PHE A 79 -8.53 8.18 -2.95
CA PHE A 79 -7.11 7.95 -2.68
C PHE A 79 -6.87 6.52 -2.15
N ASP A 80 -7.62 6.07 -1.16
CA ASP A 80 -7.43 4.74 -0.57
C ASP A 80 -7.76 3.62 -1.56
N MET A 81 -8.79 3.80 -2.41
CA MET A 81 -9.25 2.77 -3.36
C MET A 81 -8.52 2.76 -4.71
N LEU A 82 -8.00 3.89 -5.17
CA LEU A 82 -7.34 3.96 -6.49
C LEU A 82 -5.83 4.08 -6.38
N VAL A 83 -5.29 4.41 -5.20
CA VAL A 83 -3.86 4.54 -4.97
C VAL A 83 -3.40 3.55 -3.90
N CYS A 84 -3.81 3.72 -2.64
CA CYS A 84 -3.20 2.94 -1.56
C CYS A 84 -3.43 1.44 -1.71
N TRP A 85 -4.68 0.97 -1.75
CA TRP A 85 -4.94 -0.47 -1.78
C TRP A 85 -4.34 -1.12 -3.04
N ILE A 86 -4.48 -0.48 -4.21
CA ILE A 86 -3.99 -1.01 -5.49
C ILE A 86 -2.47 -1.14 -5.45
N VAL A 87 -1.75 -0.07 -5.08
CA VAL A 87 -0.29 -0.09 -5.11
C VAL A 87 0.28 -1.08 -4.08
N PHE A 88 -0.27 -1.15 -2.87
CA PHE A 88 0.16 -2.16 -1.90
C PHE A 88 -0.14 -3.59 -2.40
N PHE A 89 -1.30 -3.82 -3.01
CA PHE A 89 -1.66 -5.12 -3.57
C PHE A 89 -0.73 -5.50 -4.75
N GLU A 90 -0.46 -4.56 -5.65
CA GLU A 90 0.46 -4.73 -6.77
C GLU A 90 1.87 -5.09 -6.30
N VAL A 91 2.41 -4.38 -5.31
CA VAL A 91 3.74 -4.68 -4.76
C VAL A 91 3.79 -6.06 -4.13
N ALA A 92 2.76 -6.48 -3.40
CA ALA A 92 2.66 -7.85 -2.87
C ALA A 92 2.65 -8.88 -4.01
N GLY A 93 1.87 -8.63 -5.06
CA GLY A 93 1.80 -9.47 -6.26
C GLY A 93 3.12 -9.54 -7.02
N LEU A 94 3.83 -8.41 -7.15
CA LEU A 94 5.14 -8.33 -7.80
C LEU A 94 6.20 -9.10 -7.01
N TYR A 95 6.23 -9.02 -5.68
CA TYR A 95 7.13 -9.85 -4.87
C TYR A 95 6.80 -11.34 -4.96
N PHE A 96 5.50 -11.68 -4.95
CA PHE A 96 5.08 -13.07 -5.16
C PHE A 96 5.51 -13.60 -6.54
N GLY A 97 5.27 -12.83 -7.61
CA GLY A 97 5.66 -13.18 -8.97
C GLY A 97 7.17 -13.27 -9.14
N SER A 98 7.92 -12.27 -8.66
CA SER A 98 9.36 -12.19 -8.87
C SER A 98 10.17 -13.17 -8.01
N ALA A 99 9.72 -13.52 -6.81
CA ALA A 99 10.43 -14.44 -5.93
C ALA A 99 9.84 -15.86 -5.97
N VAL A 100 8.55 -16.02 -5.69
CA VAL A 100 7.93 -17.34 -5.50
C VAL A 100 7.70 -18.04 -6.85
N MET A 101 7.11 -17.36 -7.82
CA MET A 101 6.81 -17.98 -9.13
C MET A 101 8.07 -18.28 -9.94
N LEU A 102 9.08 -17.42 -9.85
CA LEU A 102 10.36 -17.61 -10.54
C LEU A 102 11.38 -18.44 -9.74
N ASN A 103 11.01 -18.89 -8.52
CA ASN A 103 11.91 -19.60 -7.61
C ASN A 103 13.25 -18.84 -7.41
N ALA A 104 13.14 -17.52 -7.23
CA ALA A 104 14.25 -16.61 -7.03
C ALA A 104 14.26 -16.06 -5.61
N ARG A 105 15.45 -15.68 -5.13
CA ARG A 105 15.62 -15.06 -3.81
C ARG A 105 15.34 -13.56 -3.83
N MET A 106 14.95 -13.01 -2.69
CA MET A 106 14.95 -11.55 -2.50
C MET A 106 16.38 -11.05 -2.32
N VAL A 107 16.86 -10.22 -3.26
CA VAL A 107 18.27 -9.79 -3.28
C VAL A 107 18.57 -8.71 -2.22
N LEU A 108 17.65 -7.75 -2.03
CA LEU A 108 17.82 -6.63 -1.10
C LEU A 108 16.58 -6.43 -0.21
N PRO A 109 16.33 -7.31 0.78
CA PRO A 109 15.16 -7.19 1.66
C PRO A 109 15.09 -5.85 2.40
N LYS A 110 16.24 -5.29 2.80
CA LYS A 110 16.31 -3.99 3.49
C LYS A 110 15.75 -2.85 2.65
N VAL A 111 15.99 -2.87 1.34
CA VAL A 111 15.44 -1.86 0.40
C VAL A 111 13.93 -2.08 0.23
N GLY A 112 13.47 -3.33 0.18
CA GLY A 112 12.04 -3.63 0.18
C GLY A 112 11.31 -3.09 1.41
N TRP A 113 11.91 -3.21 2.60
CA TRP A 113 11.36 -2.62 3.82
C TRP A 113 11.40 -1.09 3.80
N ALA A 114 12.47 -0.48 3.29
CA ALA A 114 12.54 0.96 3.11
C ALA A 114 11.45 1.48 2.16
N ALA A 115 11.20 0.79 1.05
CA ALA A 115 10.13 1.10 0.12
C ALA A 115 8.74 0.96 0.78
N PHE A 116 8.50 -0.11 1.53
CA PHE A 116 7.26 -0.29 2.29
C PHE A 116 7.03 0.84 3.29
N ILE A 117 8.05 1.22 4.06
CA ILE A 117 7.95 2.32 5.04
C ILE A 117 7.67 3.65 4.32
N LEU A 118 8.32 3.91 3.20
CA LEU A 118 8.09 5.12 2.41
C LEU A 118 6.65 5.18 1.91
N MET A 119 6.14 4.09 1.32
CA MET A 119 4.76 4.00 0.85
C MET A 119 3.75 4.17 1.99
N ALA A 120 3.96 3.50 3.12
CA ALA A 120 3.08 3.61 4.28
C ALA A 120 3.12 5.02 4.88
N GLY A 121 4.30 5.62 4.96
CA GLY A 121 4.48 7.00 5.43
C GLY A 121 3.77 8.02 4.55
N GLY A 122 3.91 7.90 3.22
CA GLY A 122 3.22 8.75 2.24
C GLY A 122 1.69 8.61 2.35
N ALA A 123 1.19 7.37 2.34
CA ALA A 123 -0.23 7.08 2.47
C ALA A 123 -0.83 7.64 3.78
N LEU A 124 -0.13 7.51 4.90
CA LEU A 124 -0.56 8.07 6.19
C LEU A 124 -0.53 9.60 6.18
N MET A 125 0.54 10.20 5.65
CA MET A 125 0.67 11.65 5.56
C MET A 125 -0.47 12.26 4.74
N THR A 126 -0.75 11.70 3.57
CA THR A 126 -1.81 12.17 2.68
C THR A 126 -3.18 12.00 3.31
N ASN A 127 -3.48 10.84 3.90
CA ASN A 127 -4.75 10.62 4.63
C ASN A 127 -4.93 11.58 5.81
N VAL A 128 -3.88 11.84 6.62
CA VAL A 128 -3.96 12.80 7.72
C VAL A 128 -4.29 14.19 7.21
N ILE A 129 -3.65 14.64 6.13
CA ILE A 129 -3.89 15.98 5.57
C ILE A 129 -5.30 16.12 4.98
N VAL A 130 -5.82 15.06 4.34
CA VAL A 130 -7.22 15.00 3.88
C VAL A 130 -8.17 15.07 5.08
N LEU A 131 -7.97 14.24 6.11
CA LEU A 131 -8.87 14.19 7.28
C LEU A 131 -8.87 15.50 8.10
N LEU A 132 -7.77 16.26 8.07
CA LEU A 132 -7.68 17.60 8.64
C LEU A 132 -8.44 18.67 7.82
N GLY A 133 -9.02 18.31 6.67
CA GLY A 133 -9.77 19.24 5.81
C GLY A 133 -8.90 20.20 5.01
N LYS A 134 -7.63 19.85 4.78
CA LYS A 134 -6.69 20.70 4.04
C LYS A 134 -6.46 20.22 2.60
N ALA A 135 -7.22 19.23 2.15
CA ALA A 135 -7.03 18.60 0.84
C ALA A 135 -8.35 18.03 0.28
N ASP A 136 -9.43 18.80 0.29
CA ASP A 136 -10.71 18.38 -0.29
C ASP A 136 -10.68 18.55 -1.83
N VAL A 137 -9.81 17.79 -2.51
CA VAL A 137 -9.44 17.98 -3.92
C VAL A 137 -9.73 16.77 -4.82
N LEU A 138 -10.42 15.75 -4.28
CA LEU A 138 -10.64 14.46 -4.93
C LEU A 138 -9.31 13.73 -5.24
N PHE A 139 -9.37 12.49 -5.70
CA PHE A 139 -8.17 11.72 -6.04
C PHE A 139 -7.40 12.34 -7.23
N THR A 140 -8.07 13.13 -8.08
CA THR A 140 -7.47 13.72 -9.28
C THR A 140 -6.69 15.01 -9.00
N ALA A 141 -6.99 15.72 -7.91
CA ALA A 141 -6.34 16.95 -7.49
C ALA A 141 -6.18 18.01 -8.60
N TYR A 142 -7.21 18.17 -9.45
CA TYR A 142 -7.17 19.11 -10.57
C TYR A 142 -7.17 20.57 -10.09
N VAL A 143 -6.28 21.37 -10.68
CA VAL A 143 -6.21 22.83 -10.53
C VAL A 143 -7.52 23.47 -11.05
N PRO A 144 -8.07 24.55 -10.44
CA PRO A 144 -7.47 25.48 -9.46
C PRO A 144 -7.63 25.11 -7.98
N LEU A 145 -8.23 23.97 -7.65
CA LEU A 145 -8.33 23.50 -6.26
C LEU A 145 -6.94 23.11 -5.74
N LYS A 146 -6.47 23.80 -4.70
CA LYS A 146 -5.13 23.58 -4.11
C LYS A 146 -5.27 22.89 -2.76
N ALA A 147 -4.55 21.78 -2.61
CA ALA A 147 -4.35 21.12 -1.33
C ALA A 147 -3.13 21.70 -0.59
N HIS A 148 -3.01 21.35 0.68
CA HIS A 148 -1.80 21.60 1.45
C HIS A 148 -0.57 20.90 0.82
N PRO A 149 0.63 21.50 0.81
CA PRO A 149 1.82 20.92 0.15
C PRO A 149 2.14 19.47 0.54
N LEU A 150 1.90 19.10 1.81
CA LEU A 150 2.11 17.73 2.30
C LEU A 150 1.22 16.68 1.63
N PHE A 151 0.07 17.06 1.05
CA PHE A 151 -0.75 16.15 0.24
C PHE A 151 -0.02 15.71 -1.03
N TYR A 152 0.77 16.60 -1.66
CA TYR A 152 1.51 16.28 -2.87
C TYR A 152 2.85 15.60 -2.60
N LEU A 153 3.39 15.79 -1.39
CA LEU A 153 4.64 15.15 -0.97
C LEU A 153 4.44 13.67 -0.62
N GLY A 154 3.26 13.29 -0.14
CA GLY A 154 2.96 11.96 0.38
C GLY A 154 2.38 11.04 -0.66
#